data_AF-A0A924IBY2-F1
#
_entry.id   AF-A0A924IBY2-F1
#
_cell.length_a   1.000
_cell.length_b   1.000
_cell.length_c   1.000
_cell.angle_alpha   90.00
_cell.angle_beta   90.00
_cell.angle_gamma   90.00
#
_symmetry.space_group_name_H-M   'P 1'
#
loop_
_entity.id
_entity.type
_entity.pdbx_description
1 polymer ?
#
loop_
_entity_poly.entity_id
_entity_poly.type
_entity_poly.pdbx_seq_one_letter_code
_entity_poly.pdbx_strand_id
1 'polypeptide(L)'
;MSDLSWLSQELSAAIPATIPRHIAKLSSRRRLASPKTARLIEFVQNKAATTRPHQKTFVALHEIIQDKNQYLWREQIVAVWALGKADLEEEQRKSASQALAYLLDHNGKTHGQWFADSLAQAIWQIMRLGILGVTCCFICFIIALMIAAFDLNPDKTMLIPFAYVGVISIALTIVVPCISVISQTHTTRKIHLEAARALGNLGQAEGVSALLRASQNAVFLQKVGQEALMRTLSSLTFEEHYGALGSDVVPNLCALLNGRSHSGASSVVDWKFALIGALGQVGDARAIHQIMQVLQENSPDAGGSPLLFQKAERVLDVLRKRAARETEQKTLLRGAEAPVGSKTLLRSYEETCETPPEQLLRAAENEEG
;
A
#
# COMPACT_ATOMS: atom_id res chain seq x y z
N MET A 1 28.99 -3.47 36.59
CA MET A 1 28.05 -4.25 35.75
C MET A 1 26.87 -4.59 36.64
N SER A 2 25.93 -3.66 36.70
CA SER A 2 24.80 -3.65 37.65
C SER A 2 23.61 -4.36 37.03
N ASP A 3 22.97 -5.18 37.84
CA ASP A 3 21.91 -6.12 37.51
C ASP A 3 20.63 -5.39 37.05
N LEU A 4 20.23 -5.63 35.79
CA LEU A 4 19.02 -5.10 35.14
C LEU A 4 17.86 -6.11 35.20
N SER A 5 17.88 -7.03 36.16
CA SER A 5 16.84 -8.04 36.34
C SER A 5 15.48 -7.45 36.75
N TRP A 6 15.46 -6.33 37.47
CA TRP A 6 14.23 -5.67 37.93
C TRP A 6 13.42 -5.01 36.80
N LEU A 7 14.09 -4.53 35.74
CA LEU A 7 13.44 -3.97 34.55
C LEU A 7 12.63 -5.02 33.76
N SER A 8 13.00 -6.31 33.87
CA SER A 8 12.26 -7.40 33.21
C SER A 8 10.92 -7.71 33.89
N GLN A 9 10.79 -7.37 35.18
CA GLN A 9 9.63 -7.72 36.01
C GLN A 9 8.54 -6.63 35.97
N GLU A 10 8.91 -5.35 35.81
CA GLU A 10 7.96 -4.25 35.56
C GLU A 10 7.47 -4.20 34.10
N LEU A 11 8.27 -4.63 33.13
CA LEU A 11 7.86 -4.69 31.71
C LEU A 11 6.87 -5.84 31.41
N SER A 12 6.71 -6.84 32.28
CA SER A 12 5.74 -7.93 32.06
C SER A 12 4.32 -7.61 32.52
N ALA A 13 4.11 -6.56 33.31
CA ALA A 13 2.82 -6.27 33.95
C ALA A 13 1.88 -5.35 33.13
N ALA A 14 2.35 -4.76 32.01
CA ALA A 14 1.61 -3.76 31.24
C ALA A 14 1.46 -4.10 29.75
N ILE A 15 1.13 -5.36 29.39
CA ILE A 15 0.85 -5.73 27.99
C ILE A 15 -0.66 -5.95 27.78
N PRO A 16 -1.47 -4.91 27.51
CA PRO A 16 -2.76 -5.08 26.85
C PRO A 16 -2.63 -4.71 25.37
N ALA A 17 -1.82 -5.48 24.63
CA ALA A 17 -1.94 -5.64 23.19
C ALA A 17 -1.16 -6.88 22.81
N THR A 18 -1.85 -7.93 22.38
CA THR A 18 -1.22 -9.14 21.86
C THR A 18 -0.37 -8.77 20.65
N ILE A 19 0.94 -8.61 20.86
CA ILE A 19 1.91 -8.49 19.77
C ILE A 19 1.64 -9.71 18.87
N PRO A 20 1.28 -9.50 17.58
CA PRO A 20 0.95 -10.61 16.72
C PRO A 20 2.10 -11.63 16.76
N ARG A 21 1.78 -12.93 16.90
CA ARG A 21 2.80 -13.99 17.04
C ARG A 21 3.90 -13.90 15.98
N HIS A 22 3.57 -13.43 14.78
CA HIS A 22 4.53 -13.24 13.71
C HIS A 22 5.51 -12.08 13.97
N ILE A 23 5.06 -10.95 14.54
CA ILE A 23 5.93 -9.84 14.98
C ILE A 23 6.83 -10.29 16.14
N ALA A 24 6.27 -11.01 17.11
CA ALA A 24 7.05 -11.58 18.22
C ALA A 24 8.12 -12.58 17.75
N LYS A 25 7.80 -13.38 16.72
CA LYS A 25 8.76 -14.31 16.09
C LYS A 25 9.83 -13.58 15.28
N LEU A 26 9.52 -12.42 14.72
CA LEU A 26 10.51 -11.58 14.03
C LEU A 26 11.46 -10.91 15.04
N SER A 27 10.94 -10.47 16.20
CA SER A 27 11.76 -9.81 17.23
C SER A 27 12.66 -10.77 18.01
N SER A 28 12.26 -12.04 18.19
CA SER A 28 13.07 -13.03 18.91
C SER A 28 14.31 -13.49 18.14
N ARG A 29 14.39 -13.25 16.82
CA ARG A 29 15.57 -13.56 16.00
C ARG A 29 16.64 -12.47 16.06
N ARG A 30 16.98 -12.02 17.28
CA ARG A 30 17.94 -10.92 17.56
C ARG A 30 19.31 -11.07 16.87
N ARG A 31 19.80 -12.29 16.65
CA ARG A 31 21.14 -12.53 16.08
C ARG A 31 21.33 -12.08 14.62
N LEU A 32 20.25 -11.72 13.91
CA LEU A 32 20.30 -11.27 12.51
C LEU A 32 19.70 -9.87 12.33
N ALA A 33 19.37 -9.18 13.42
CA ALA A 33 18.71 -7.88 13.38
C ALA A 33 19.76 -6.78 13.20
N SER A 34 19.55 -5.87 12.26
CA SER A 34 20.38 -4.65 12.18
C SER A 34 20.25 -3.86 13.49
N PRO A 35 21.25 -3.05 13.88
CA PRO A 35 21.15 -2.17 15.05
C PRO A 35 19.90 -1.27 15.02
N LYS A 36 19.45 -0.87 13.82
CA LYS A 36 18.21 -0.10 13.62
C LYS A 36 16.99 -0.93 14.05
N THR A 37 16.92 -2.18 13.63
CA THR A 37 15.82 -3.12 13.96
C THR A 37 15.75 -3.39 15.46
N ALA A 38 16.89 -3.54 16.14
CA ALA A 38 16.94 -3.75 17.58
C ALA A 38 16.34 -2.56 18.35
N ARG A 39 16.71 -1.32 17.99
CA ARG A 39 16.15 -0.10 18.60
C ARG A 39 14.65 0.03 18.35
N LEU A 40 14.19 -0.38 17.18
CA LEU A 40 12.80 -0.30 16.77
C LEU A 40 11.95 -1.34 17.52
N ILE A 41 12.47 -2.55 17.71
CA ILE A 41 11.87 -3.58 18.57
C ILE A 41 11.82 -3.10 20.02
N GLU A 42 12.89 -2.51 20.52
CA GLU A 42 12.95 -1.96 21.88
C GLU A 42 11.91 -0.84 22.07
N PHE A 43 11.80 0.06 21.10
CA PHE A 43 10.75 1.09 21.08
C PHE A 43 9.35 0.47 21.13
N VAL A 44 9.11 -0.54 20.28
CA VAL A 44 7.83 -1.27 20.23
C VAL A 44 7.52 -1.96 21.55
N GLN A 45 8.51 -2.60 22.17
CA GLN A 45 8.34 -3.35 23.42
C GLN A 45 8.13 -2.43 24.62
N ASN A 46 8.79 -1.27 24.65
CA ASN A 46 8.80 -0.41 25.83
C ASN A 46 7.79 0.76 25.78
N LYS A 47 7.36 1.23 24.59
CA LYS A 47 6.69 2.54 24.48
C LYS A 47 5.46 2.62 23.59
N ALA A 48 5.25 1.67 22.68
CA ALA A 48 4.19 1.81 21.67
C ALA A 48 2.76 1.92 22.23
N ALA A 49 2.53 1.54 23.50
CA ALA A 49 1.21 1.60 24.12
C ALA A 49 0.96 2.83 25.01
N THR A 50 2.00 3.57 25.43
CA THR A 50 1.86 4.54 26.54
C THR A 50 2.57 5.86 26.34
N THR A 51 3.41 6.05 25.31
CA THR A 51 4.14 7.31 25.13
C THR A 51 4.13 7.76 23.68
N ARG A 52 3.80 9.04 23.45
CA ARG A 52 3.94 9.68 22.15
C ARG A 52 5.38 9.49 21.63
N PRO A 53 5.56 9.00 20.40
CA PRO A 53 6.90 8.85 19.85
C PRO A 53 7.58 10.21 19.73
N HIS A 54 8.85 10.27 20.13
CA HIS A 54 9.66 11.44 19.84
C HIS A 54 9.78 11.61 18.32
N GLN A 55 9.75 12.85 17.82
CA GLN A 55 9.88 13.18 16.39
C GLN A 55 11.00 12.40 15.67
N LYS A 56 12.16 12.21 16.33
CA LYS A 56 13.28 11.43 15.77
C LYS A 56 12.93 9.97 15.48
N THR A 57 12.13 9.33 16.33
CA THR A 57 11.67 7.95 16.14
C THR A 57 10.66 7.88 14.99
N PHE A 58 9.75 8.84 14.92
CA PHE A 58 8.79 8.94 13.82
C PHE A 58 9.50 9.07 12.47
N VAL A 59 10.47 9.98 12.35
CA VAL A 59 11.26 10.15 11.12
C VAL A 59 11.99 8.86 10.73
N ALA A 60 12.59 8.15 11.69
CA ALA A 60 13.26 6.88 11.41
C ALA A 60 12.28 5.79 10.94
N LEU A 61 11.08 5.71 11.52
CA LEU A 61 10.04 4.77 11.10
C LEU A 61 9.56 5.09 9.68
N HIS A 62 9.36 6.37 9.40
CA HIS A 62 8.93 6.86 8.09
C HIS A 62 9.99 6.59 7.01
N GLU A 63 11.27 6.85 7.29
CA GLU A 63 12.39 6.54 6.39
C GLU A 63 12.45 5.04 6.05
N ILE A 64 12.27 4.16 7.04
CA ILE A 64 12.25 2.71 6.82
C ILE A 64 11.11 2.28 5.89
N ILE A 65 9.94 2.92 5.99
CA ILE A 65 8.77 2.62 5.15
C ILE A 65 8.98 3.13 3.72
N GLN A 66 9.65 4.27 3.56
CA GLN A 66 9.95 4.84 2.24
C GLN A 66 11.13 4.15 1.54
N ASP A 67 11.98 3.44 2.28
CA ASP A 67 13.10 2.70 1.70
C ASP A 67 12.60 1.62 0.74
N LYS A 68 13.08 1.65 -0.51
CA LYS A 68 12.74 0.65 -1.54
C LYS A 68 13.54 -0.65 -1.38
N ASN A 69 14.42 -0.73 -0.39
CA ASN A 69 15.25 -1.88 -0.15
C ASN A 69 14.45 -3.10 0.32
N GLN A 70 14.25 -4.05 -0.58
CA GLN A 70 13.52 -5.31 -0.32
C GLN A 70 14.15 -6.17 0.79
N TYR A 71 15.42 -5.98 1.12
CA TYR A 71 16.09 -6.72 2.18
C TYR A 71 15.62 -6.29 3.58
N LEU A 72 15.01 -5.10 3.71
CA LEU A 72 14.52 -4.54 4.98
C LEU A 72 13.03 -4.83 5.22
N TRP A 73 12.46 -5.85 4.58
CA TRP A 73 11.04 -6.16 4.70
C TRP A 73 10.59 -6.45 6.15
N ARG A 74 11.48 -6.95 7.00
CA ARG A 74 11.16 -7.21 8.42
C ARG A 74 11.03 -5.92 9.19
N GLU A 75 11.99 -5.02 8.99
CA GLU A 75 12.03 -3.68 9.56
C GLU A 75 10.79 -2.90 9.14
N GLN A 76 10.42 -2.99 7.85
CA GLN A 76 9.21 -2.37 7.32
C GLN A 76 7.94 -2.91 7.98
N ILE A 77 7.79 -4.24 8.11
CA ILE A 77 6.61 -4.81 8.79
C ILE A 77 6.48 -4.27 10.22
N VAL A 78 7.59 -4.25 10.97
CA VAL A 78 7.56 -3.76 12.36
C VAL A 78 7.32 -2.25 12.39
N ALA A 79 7.90 -1.48 11.47
CA ALA A 79 7.71 -0.04 11.38
C ALA A 79 6.25 0.33 11.05
N VAL A 80 5.66 -0.35 10.06
CA VAL A 80 4.26 -0.22 9.67
C VAL A 80 3.33 -0.55 10.83
N TRP A 81 3.57 -1.69 11.49
CA TRP A 81 2.80 -2.10 12.67
C TRP A 81 2.91 -1.07 13.80
N ALA A 82 4.12 -0.55 14.06
CA ALA A 82 4.37 0.42 15.12
C ALA A 82 3.67 1.76 14.83
N LEU A 83 3.73 2.26 13.60
CA LEU A 83 3.00 3.47 13.20
C LEU A 83 1.49 3.32 13.36
N GLY A 84 0.93 2.16 13.03
CA GLY A 84 -0.50 1.88 13.20
C GLY A 84 -0.96 1.70 14.65
N LYS A 85 -0.06 1.78 15.64
CA LYS A 85 -0.36 1.63 17.06
C LYS A 85 0.09 2.81 17.92
N ALA A 86 1.04 3.60 17.45
CA ALA A 86 1.52 4.76 18.18
C ALA A 86 0.43 5.84 18.31
N ASP A 87 0.38 6.50 19.46
CA ASP A 87 -0.38 7.74 19.64
C ASP A 87 0.38 8.88 18.94
N LEU A 88 -0.03 9.19 17.71
CA LEU A 88 0.59 10.19 16.84
C LEU A 88 -0.16 11.52 16.92
N GLU A 89 0.59 12.62 16.85
CA GLU A 89 0.05 13.96 16.59
C GLU A 89 -0.64 14.00 15.22
N GLU A 90 -1.59 14.90 15.01
CA GLU A 90 -2.42 14.90 13.79
C GLU A 90 -1.58 15.04 12.51
N GLU A 91 -0.54 15.90 12.52
CA GLU A 91 0.38 16.05 11.39
C GLU A 91 1.18 14.76 11.11
N GLN A 92 1.69 14.12 12.16
CA GLN A 92 2.40 12.84 12.06
C GLN A 92 1.46 11.73 11.56
N ARG A 93 0.21 11.74 12.02
CA ARG A 93 -0.82 10.77 11.64
C ARG A 93 -1.16 10.89 10.16
N LYS A 94 -1.29 12.12 9.65
CA LYS A 94 -1.50 12.40 8.22
C LYS A 94 -0.29 12.01 7.37
N SER A 95 0.92 12.32 7.81
CA SER A 95 2.14 11.89 7.11
C SER A 95 2.27 10.36 7.09
N ALA A 96 1.99 9.68 8.21
CA ALA A 96 1.97 8.23 8.28
C ALA A 96 0.88 7.62 7.40
N SER A 97 -0.33 8.20 7.37
CA SER A 97 -1.42 7.70 6.53
C SER A 97 -1.06 7.82 5.05
N GLN A 98 -0.43 8.93 4.63
CA GLN A 98 0.05 9.10 3.26
C GLN A 98 1.16 8.10 2.89
N ALA A 99 2.14 7.89 3.79
CA ALA A 99 3.22 6.93 3.54
C ALA A 99 2.70 5.49 3.44
N LEU A 100 1.76 5.10 4.30
CA LEU A 100 1.13 3.77 4.26
C LEU A 100 0.18 3.62 3.07
N ALA A 101 -0.54 4.67 2.69
CA ALA A 101 -1.37 4.69 1.49
C ALA A 101 -0.51 4.54 0.24
N TYR A 102 0.62 5.25 0.17
CA TYR A 102 1.62 5.08 -0.89
C TYR A 102 2.17 3.66 -0.91
N LEU A 103 2.49 3.08 0.25
CA LEU A 103 2.97 1.70 0.34
C LEU A 103 1.95 0.68 -0.20
N LEU A 104 0.65 0.90 0.03
CA LEU A 104 -0.43 0.08 -0.53
C LEU A 104 -0.64 0.30 -2.03
N ASP A 105 -0.59 1.56 -2.48
CA ASP A 105 -0.93 1.95 -3.86
C ASP A 105 0.23 1.74 -4.84
N HIS A 106 1.49 1.88 -4.39
CA HIS A 106 2.68 1.78 -5.24
C HIS A 106 2.94 0.36 -5.77
N ASN A 107 2.26 -0.65 -5.24
CA ASN A 107 2.24 -2.01 -5.81
C ASN A 107 1.02 -2.28 -6.71
N GLY A 108 0.23 -1.25 -7.02
CA GLY A 108 -0.79 -1.26 -8.06
C GLY A 108 -0.23 -1.35 -9.49
N LYS A 109 1.10 -1.44 -9.67
CA LYS A 109 1.68 -2.03 -10.89
C LYS A 109 0.90 -3.32 -11.14
N THR A 110 0.12 -3.33 -12.22
CA THR A 110 -0.74 -4.46 -12.58
C THR A 110 0.08 -5.74 -12.43
N HIS A 111 -0.52 -6.81 -11.90
CA HIS A 111 0.20 -8.05 -11.59
C HIS A 111 1.17 -8.48 -12.71
N GLY A 112 0.82 -8.19 -13.97
CA GLY A 112 1.69 -8.34 -15.14
C GLY A 112 2.98 -7.51 -15.16
N GLN A 113 2.96 -6.21 -14.82
CA GLN A 113 4.17 -5.38 -14.76
C GLN A 113 5.13 -5.83 -13.65
N TRP A 114 4.61 -6.13 -12.46
CA TRP A 114 5.44 -6.67 -11.38
C TRP A 114 6.03 -8.03 -11.74
N PHE A 115 5.23 -8.90 -12.38
CA PHE A 115 5.70 -10.20 -12.84
C PHE A 115 6.75 -10.04 -13.95
N ALA A 116 6.58 -9.10 -14.88
CA ALA A 116 7.56 -8.80 -15.92
C ALA A 116 8.88 -8.28 -15.34
N ASP A 117 8.84 -7.33 -14.40
CA ASP A 117 10.03 -6.80 -13.72
C ASP A 117 10.75 -7.92 -12.94
N SER A 118 9.99 -8.76 -12.23
CA SER A 118 10.53 -9.90 -11.47
C SER A 118 11.11 -10.98 -12.37
N LEU A 119 10.45 -11.27 -13.50
CA LEU A 119 10.91 -12.24 -14.50
C LEU A 119 12.16 -11.73 -15.21
N ALA A 120 12.23 -10.44 -15.56
CA ALA A 120 13.41 -9.83 -16.14
C ALA A 120 14.61 -9.90 -15.17
N GLN A 121 14.40 -9.63 -13.89
CA GLN A 121 15.43 -9.80 -12.87
C GLN A 121 15.84 -11.26 -12.70
N ALA A 122 14.88 -12.20 -12.66
CA ALA A 122 15.17 -13.62 -12.58
C ALA A 122 15.97 -14.11 -13.80
N ILE A 123 15.57 -13.71 -15.01
CA ILE A 123 16.29 -14.01 -16.26
C ILE A 123 17.70 -13.44 -16.22
N TRP A 124 17.88 -12.20 -15.76
CA TRP A 124 19.20 -11.59 -15.62
C TRP A 124 20.10 -12.38 -14.66
N GLN A 125 19.55 -12.83 -13.53
CA GLN A 125 20.29 -13.69 -12.58
C GLN A 125 20.59 -15.07 -13.16
N ILE A 126 19.65 -15.68 -13.88
CA ILE A 126 19.85 -16.96 -14.58
C ILE A 126 20.93 -16.82 -15.64
N MET A 127 20.93 -15.74 -16.43
CA MET A 127 21.97 -15.48 -17.41
C MET A 127 23.34 -15.29 -16.74
N ARG A 128 23.42 -14.50 -15.67
CA ARG A 128 24.68 -14.29 -14.95
C ARG A 128 25.23 -15.58 -14.34
N LEU A 129 24.38 -16.38 -13.69
CA LEU A 129 24.76 -17.66 -13.11
C LEU A 129 25.04 -18.72 -14.18
N GLY A 130 24.30 -18.68 -15.29
CA GLY A 130 24.48 -19.56 -16.45
C GLY A 130 25.82 -19.31 -17.13
N ILE A 131 26.20 -18.05 -17.35
CA ILE A 131 27.54 -17.68 -17.85
C ILE A 131 28.62 -18.17 -16.89
N LEU A 132 28.43 -18.00 -15.58
CA LEU A 132 29.38 -18.51 -14.57
C LEU A 132 29.46 -20.05 -14.59
N GLY A 133 28.33 -20.73 -14.77
CA GLY A 133 28.26 -22.19 -14.86
C GLY A 133 28.93 -22.73 -16.12
N VAL A 134 28.66 -22.13 -17.29
CA VAL A 134 29.27 -22.51 -18.56
C VAL A 134 30.78 -22.27 -18.55
N THR A 135 31.23 -21.13 -18.00
CA THR A 135 32.66 -20.85 -17.85
C THR A 135 33.34 -21.84 -16.91
N CYS A 136 32.70 -22.20 -15.78
CA CYS A 136 33.20 -23.24 -14.88
C CYS A 136 33.27 -24.62 -15.57
N CYS A 137 32.22 -25.04 -16.28
CA CYS A 137 32.22 -26.28 -17.07
C CYS A 137 33.32 -26.28 -18.13
N PHE A 138 33.54 -25.15 -18.82
CA PHE A 138 34.59 -25.01 -19.81
C PHE A 138 35.99 -25.16 -19.18
N ILE A 139 36.23 -24.54 -18.02
CA ILE A 139 37.49 -24.68 -17.28
C ILE A 139 37.70 -26.14 -16.85
N CYS A 140 36.68 -26.79 -16.29
CA CYS A 140 36.74 -28.22 -15.91
C CYS A 140 37.04 -29.11 -17.12
N PHE A 141 36.45 -28.81 -18.27
CA PHE A 141 36.70 -29.54 -19.52
C PHE A 141 38.15 -29.37 -19.99
N ILE A 142 38.69 -28.15 -19.97
CA ILE A 142 40.10 -27.88 -20.30
C ILE A 142 41.05 -28.63 -19.36
N ILE A 143 40.76 -28.64 -18.05
CA ILE A 143 41.55 -29.40 -17.07
C ILE A 143 41.50 -30.90 -17.36
N ALA A 144 40.33 -31.46 -17.67
CA ALA A 144 40.20 -32.86 -18.04
C ALA A 144 40.98 -33.22 -19.32
N LEU A 145 40.95 -32.33 -20.31
CA LEU A 145 41.69 -32.48 -21.57
C LEU A 145 43.20 -32.43 -21.33
N MET A 146 43.66 -31.52 -20.46
CA MET A 146 45.05 -31.45 -20.01
C MET A 146 45.47 -32.75 -19.31
N ILE A 147 44.68 -33.27 -18.36
CA ILE A 147 44.97 -34.55 -17.68
C ILE A 147 45.08 -35.71 -18.68
N ALA A 148 44.17 -35.78 -19.65
CA ALA A 148 44.21 -36.79 -20.70
C ALA A 148 45.45 -36.67 -21.60
N ALA A 149 45.86 -35.44 -21.94
CA ALA A 149 47.05 -35.19 -22.76
C ALA A 149 48.36 -35.57 -22.05
N PHE A 150 48.39 -35.57 -20.72
CA PHE A 150 49.55 -35.99 -19.92
C PHE A 150 49.62 -37.51 -19.68
N ASP A 151 48.78 -38.31 -20.35
CA ASP A 151 48.76 -39.79 -20.29
C ASP A 151 48.60 -40.35 -18.87
N LEU A 152 48.02 -39.53 -17.98
CA LEU A 152 47.59 -39.92 -16.64
C LEU A 152 46.32 -40.76 -16.80
N ASN A 153 46.47 -42.04 -17.15
CA ASN A 153 45.40 -43.05 -17.36
C ASN A 153 44.17 -42.79 -16.46
N PRO A 154 43.20 -41.97 -16.91
CA PRO A 154 42.17 -41.49 -16.02
C PRO A 154 41.11 -42.56 -16.02
N ASP A 155 41.07 -43.32 -14.92
CA ASP A 155 40.05 -44.33 -14.73
C ASP A 155 38.67 -43.67 -14.93
N LYS A 156 37.77 -44.32 -15.69
CA LYS A 156 36.49 -43.73 -16.16
C LYS A 156 35.61 -43.21 -15.03
N THR A 157 35.90 -43.63 -13.81
CA THR A 157 35.32 -43.19 -12.55
C THR A 157 35.53 -41.68 -12.28
N MET A 158 36.58 -41.04 -12.83
CA MET A 158 36.83 -39.60 -12.64
C MET A 158 35.90 -38.68 -13.44
N LEU A 159 35.27 -39.13 -14.53
CA LEU A 159 34.35 -38.29 -15.33
C LEU A 159 32.97 -38.11 -14.68
N ILE A 160 32.54 -39.10 -13.90
CA ILE A 160 31.23 -39.13 -13.22
C ILE A 160 31.01 -37.91 -12.31
N PRO A 161 31.92 -37.53 -11.38
CA PRO A 161 31.69 -36.39 -10.49
C PRO A 161 31.56 -35.05 -11.25
N PHE A 162 32.28 -34.86 -12.36
CA PHE A 162 32.16 -33.63 -13.16
C PHE A 162 30.78 -33.50 -13.81
N ALA A 163 30.22 -34.60 -14.31
CA ALA A 163 28.85 -34.61 -14.84
C ALA A 163 27.83 -34.27 -13.74
N TYR A 164 27.99 -34.83 -12.53
CA TYR A 164 27.12 -34.50 -11.39
C TYR A 164 27.21 -33.03 -10.99
N VAL A 165 28.42 -32.44 -10.92
CA VAL A 165 28.60 -31.01 -10.60
C VAL A 165 27.94 -30.13 -11.67
N GLY A 166 28.04 -30.50 -12.95
CA GLY A 166 27.36 -29.81 -14.05
C GLY A 166 25.83 -29.82 -13.89
N VAL A 167 25.23 -30.99 -13.61
CA VAL A 167 23.79 -31.13 -13.40
C VAL A 167 23.31 -30.35 -12.18
N ILE A 168 24.03 -30.43 -11.05
CA ILE A 168 23.69 -29.68 -9.83
C ILE A 168 23.77 -28.17 -10.08
N SER A 169 24.76 -27.71 -10.82
CA SER A 169 24.92 -26.29 -11.16
C SER A 169 23.75 -25.78 -11.99
N ILE A 170 23.32 -26.54 -13.01
CA ILE A 170 22.14 -26.22 -13.83
C ILE A 170 20.84 -26.25 -13.00
N ALA A 171 20.70 -27.23 -12.09
CA ALA A 171 19.54 -27.29 -11.20
C ALA A 171 19.48 -26.08 -10.27
N LEU A 172 20.62 -25.67 -9.68
CA LEU A 172 20.71 -24.52 -8.79
C LEU A 172 20.40 -23.20 -9.51
N THR A 173 20.84 -23.02 -10.76
CA THR A 173 20.54 -21.79 -11.52
C THR A 173 19.05 -21.62 -11.80
N ILE A 174 18.28 -22.72 -11.89
CA ILE A 174 16.81 -22.68 -12.06
C ILE A 174 16.10 -22.53 -10.71
N VAL A 175 16.54 -23.26 -9.69
CA VAL A 175 15.82 -23.33 -8.39
C VAL A 175 15.97 -22.04 -7.57
N VAL A 176 17.18 -21.45 -7.52
CA VAL A 176 17.45 -20.24 -6.73
C VAL A 176 16.54 -19.04 -7.10
N PRO A 177 16.38 -18.65 -8.37
CA PRO A 177 15.50 -17.53 -8.74
C PRO A 177 14.02 -17.84 -8.47
N CYS A 178 13.58 -19.08 -8.68
CA CYS A 178 12.21 -19.50 -8.36
C CYS A 178 11.91 -19.33 -6.86
N ILE A 179 12.83 -19.77 -5.99
CA ILE A 179 12.70 -19.57 -4.53
C ILE A 179 12.69 -18.07 -4.19
N SER A 180 13.53 -17.27 -4.84
CA SER A 180 13.60 -15.82 -4.62
C SER A 180 12.27 -15.13 -4.95
N VAL A 181 11.68 -15.40 -6.13
CA VAL A 181 10.42 -14.82 -6.58
C VAL A 181 9.27 -15.22 -5.63
N ILE A 182 9.18 -16.50 -5.27
CA ILE A 182 8.15 -16.98 -4.33
C ILE A 182 8.29 -16.27 -2.97
N SER A 183 9.51 -16.16 -2.45
CA SER A 183 9.78 -15.51 -1.17
C SER A 183 9.41 -14.01 -1.17
N GLN A 184 9.69 -13.30 -2.27
CA GLN A 184 9.35 -11.87 -2.43
C GLN A 184 7.83 -11.62 -2.45
N THR A 185 7.03 -12.50 -3.09
CA THR A 185 5.57 -12.33 -3.07
C THR A 185 5.01 -12.45 -1.65
N HIS A 186 5.50 -13.42 -0.87
CA HIS A 186 5.00 -13.65 0.48
C HIS A 186 5.35 -12.53 1.47
N THR A 187 6.51 -11.91 1.32
CA THR A 187 6.95 -10.80 2.19
C THR A 187 6.17 -9.53 1.89
N THR A 188 6.03 -9.18 0.61
CA THR A 188 5.25 -8.02 0.15
C THR A 188 3.79 -8.11 0.60
N ARG A 189 3.18 -9.30 0.47
CA ARG A 189 1.80 -9.55 0.95
C ARG A 189 1.65 -9.27 2.44
N LYS A 190 2.64 -9.65 3.25
CA LYS A 190 2.61 -9.40 4.71
C LYS A 190 2.73 -7.92 5.03
N ILE A 191 3.62 -7.20 4.34
CA ILE A 191 3.76 -5.75 4.50
C ILE A 191 2.43 -5.07 4.20
N HIS A 192 1.77 -5.39 3.08
CA HIS A 192 0.49 -4.77 2.73
C HIS A 192 -0.63 -5.12 3.70
N LEU A 193 -0.67 -6.37 4.19
CA LEU A 193 -1.64 -6.77 5.20
C LEU A 193 -1.49 -5.93 6.47
N GLU A 194 -0.26 -5.72 6.94
CA GLU A 194 0.00 -4.87 8.10
C GLU A 194 -0.21 -3.39 7.78
N ALA A 195 0.07 -2.93 6.56
CA ALA A 195 -0.18 -1.55 6.14
C ALA A 195 -1.67 -1.20 6.10
N ALA A 196 -2.49 -2.11 5.57
CA ALA A 196 -3.94 -1.97 5.59
C ALA A 196 -4.48 -1.93 7.03
N ARG A 197 -3.98 -2.80 7.92
CA ARG A 197 -4.34 -2.77 9.35
C ARG A 197 -3.91 -1.47 10.02
N ALA A 198 -2.70 -1.01 9.75
CA ALA A 198 -2.17 0.22 10.29
C ALA A 198 -3.02 1.42 9.86
N LEU A 199 -3.35 1.54 8.57
CA LEU A 199 -4.27 2.57 8.06
C LEU A 199 -5.64 2.51 8.71
N GLY A 200 -6.22 1.31 8.85
CA GLY A 200 -7.50 1.14 9.53
C GLY A 200 -7.48 1.56 10.99
N ASN A 201 -6.36 1.37 11.69
CA ASN A 201 -6.19 1.81 13.07
C ASN A 201 -5.96 3.33 13.18
N LEU A 202 -5.29 3.94 12.20
CA LEU A 202 -5.11 5.39 12.16
C LEU A 202 -6.44 6.13 11.93
N GLY A 203 -7.39 5.51 11.22
CA GLY A 203 -8.74 6.04 11.04
C GLY A 203 -8.79 7.34 10.22
N GLN A 204 -7.74 7.63 9.46
CA GLN A 204 -7.60 8.87 8.68
C GLN A 204 -8.29 8.75 7.32
N ALA A 205 -8.92 9.84 6.89
CA ALA A 205 -9.69 9.90 5.65
C ALA A 205 -8.82 9.77 4.39
N GLU A 206 -7.56 10.23 4.42
CA GLU A 206 -6.63 10.13 3.30
C GLU A 206 -6.29 8.68 2.94
N GLY A 207 -6.35 7.77 3.92
CA GLY A 207 -6.09 6.34 3.70
C GLY A 207 -7.24 5.58 3.03
N VAL A 208 -8.44 6.18 2.95
CA VAL A 208 -9.67 5.51 2.50
C VAL A 208 -9.55 5.08 1.03
N SER A 209 -9.04 5.93 0.15
CA SER A 209 -8.89 5.61 -1.27
C SER A 209 -7.93 4.44 -1.50
N ALA A 210 -6.79 4.42 -0.79
CA ALA A 210 -5.82 3.34 -0.86
C ALA A 210 -6.39 2.02 -0.32
N LEU A 211 -7.12 2.05 0.81
CA LEU A 211 -7.81 0.88 1.35
C LEU A 211 -8.87 0.33 0.40
N LEU A 212 -9.65 1.21 -0.24
CA LEU A 212 -10.66 0.83 -1.22
C LEU A 212 -10.03 0.10 -2.41
N ARG A 213 -9.00 0.68 -3.02
CA ARG A 213 -8.28 0.04 -4.14
C ARG A 213 -7.64 -1.28 -3.72
N ALA A 214 -7.00 -1.33 -2.55
CA ALA A 214 -6.39 -2.54 -2.02
C ALA A 214 -7.43 -3.65 -1.81
N SER A 215 -8.63 -3.30 -1.34
CA SER A 215 -9.72 -4.26 -1.10
C SER A 215 -10.33 -4.83 -2.39
N GLN A 216 -10.25 -4.07 -3.50
CA GLN A 216 -10.76 -4.49 -4.81
C GLN A 216 -9.74 -5.32 -5.59
N ASN A 217 -8.46 -4.92 -5.57
CA ASN A 217 -7.44 -5.48 -6.46
C ASN A 217 -6.84 -6.80 -5.95
N ALA A 218 -6.84 -7.04 -4.64
CA ALA A 218 -6.14 -8.16 -4.03
C ALA A 218 -7.07 -9.01 -3.17
N VAL A 219 -7.39 -10.23 -3.65
CA VAL A 219 -8.22 -11.21 -2.92
C VAL A 219 -7.71 -11.46 -1.50
N PHE A 220 -6.39 -11.52 -1.32
CA PHE A 220 -5.79 -11.73 0.00
C PHE A 220 -5.89 -10.51 0.93
N LEU A 221 -6.01 -9.29 0.39
CA LEU A 221 -6.23 -8.07 1.17
C LEU A 221 -7.71 -7.80 1.42
N GLN A 222 -8.62 -8.39 0.64
CA GLN A 222 -10.04 -8.07 0.71
C GLN A 222 -10.59 -8.09 2.14
N LYS A 223 -10.37 -9.18 2.89
CA LYS A 223 -10.88 -9.29 4.28
C LYS A 223 -10.29 -8.24 5.21
N VAL A 224 -8.96 -8.08 5.19
CA VAL A 224 -8.27 -7.14 6.08
C VAL A 224 -8.55 -5.70 5.70
N GLY A 225 -8.64 -5.41 4.40
CA GLY A 225 -9.03 -4.13 3.85
C GLY A 225 -10.46 -3.76 4.20
N GLN A 226 -11.40 -4.72 4.15
CA GLN A 226 -12.78 -4.51 4.61
C GLN A 226 -12.84 -4.20 6.11
N GLU A 227 -12.16 -5.00 6.95
CA GLU A 227 -12.08 -4.75 8.39
C GLU A 227 -11.47 -3.37 8.72
N ALA A 228 -10.39 -3.00 8.03
CA ALA A 228 -9.74 -1.70 8.16
C ALA A 228 -10.66 -0.57 7.70
N LEU A 229 -11.31 -0.74 6.54
CA LEU A 229 -12.24 0.23 5.97
C LEU A 229 -13.43 0.44 6.91
N MET A 230 -13.98 -0.60 7.52
CA MET A 230 -15.08 -0.46 8.50
C MET A 230 -14.72 0.47 9.66
N ARG A 231 -13.48 0.35 10.17
CA ARG A 231 -12.99 1.22 11.24
C ARG A 231 -12.86 2.66 10.75
N THR A 232 -12.23 2.86 9.59
CA THR A 232 -12.06 4.20 9.02
C THR A 232 -13.38 4.85 8.61
N LEU A 233 -14.34 4.10 8.08
CA LEU A 233 -15.64 4.65 7.70
C LEU A 233 -16.45 5.09 8.92
N SER A 234 -16.26 4.44 10.06
CA SER A 234 -16.93 4.84 11.31
C SER A 234 -16.41 6.15 11.89
N SER A 235 -15.19 6.58 11.53
CA SER A 235 -14.63 7.88 11.92
C SER A 235 -14.96 9.01 10.94
N LEU A 236 -15.51 8.72 9.76
CA LEU A 236 -15.87 9.75 8.78
C LEU A 236 -17.12 10.51 9.20
N THR A 237 -16.94 11.78 9.54
CA THR A 237 -17.99 12.76 9.82
C THR A 237 -18.36 13.53 8.54
N PHE A 238 -19.64 13.91 8.41
CA PHE A 238 -20.12 14.71 7.27
C PHE A 238 -19.43 16.09 7.20
N GLU A 239 -19.22 16.75 8.34
CA GLU A 239 -18.76 18.14 8.38
C GLU A 239 -17.31 18.30 7.93
N GLU A 240 -16.44 17.36 8.31
CA GLU A 240 -15.00 17.48 8.05
C GLU A 240 -14.59 16.84 6.71
N HIS A 241 -15.30 15.80 6.28
CA HIS A 241 -14.82 14.93 5.20
C HIS A 241 -15.61 15.09 3.89
N TYR A 242 -16.73 15.80 3.89
CA TYR A 242 -17.48 16.06 2.67
C TYR A 242 -16.68 16.95 1.70
N GLY A 243 -16.44 16.46 0.49
CA GLY A 243 -15.65 17.15 -0.53
C GLY A 243 -14.12 17.08 -0.33
N ALA A 244 -13.63 16.69 0.85
CA ALA A 244 -12.21 16.51 1.11
C ALA A 244 -11.67 15.17 0.56
N LEU A 245 -12.54 14.18 0.40
CA LEU A 245 -12.19 12.87 -0.12
C LEU A 245 -11.93 12.90 -1.63
N GLY A 246 -10.98 12.07 -2.08
CA GLY A 246 -10.64 11.93 -3.49
C GLY A 246 -11.85 11.56 -4.36
N SER A 247 -11.86 12.05 -5.61
CA SER A 247 -12.96 11.83 -6.55
C SER A 247 -13.22 10.37 -6.90
N ASP A 248 -12.28 9.48 -6.59
CA ASP A 248 -12.32 8.03 -6.80
C ASP A 248 -13.00 7.28 -5.64
N VAL A 249 -13.13 7.88 -4.46
CA VAL A 249 -13.68 7.21 -3.27
C VAL A 249 -15.13 6.77 -3.47
N VAL A 250 -16.00 7.65 -3.95
CA VAL A 250 -17.43 7.34 -4.15
C VAL A 250 -17.63 6.24 -5.20
N PRO A 251 -17.04 6.32 -6.42
CA PRO A 251 -17.11 5.22 -7.38
C PRO A 251 -16.58 3.89 -6.83
N ASN A 252 -15.51 3.90 -6.04
CA ASN A 252 -14.94 2.68 -5.48
C ASN A 252 -15.83 2.08 -4.37
N LEU A 253 -16.47 2.91 -3.54
CA LEU A 253 -17.48 2.46 -2.58
C LEU A 253 -18.69 1.85 -3.30
N CYS A 254 -19.17 2.49 -4.36
CA CYS A 254 -20.23 1.98 -5.22
C CYS A 254 -19.86 0.63 -5.86
N ALA A 255 -18.63 0.49 -6.37
CA ALA A 255 -18.13 -0.77 -6.91
C ALA A 255 -18.05 -1.88 -5.85
N LEU A 256 -17.65 -1.55 -4.61
CA LEU A 256 -17.64 -2.51 -3.50
C LEU A 256 -19.04 -2.91 -3.03
N LEU A 257 -20.02 -2.01 -3.12
CA LEU A 257 -21.41 -2.28 -2.77
C LEU A 257 -22.05 -3.29 -3.75
N ASN A 258 -21.72 -3.16 -5.04
CA ASN A 258 -22.17 -4.05 -6.11
C ASN A 258 -21.33 -5.34 -6.21
N GLY A 259 -20.10 -5.32 -5.70
CA GLY A 259 -19.22 -6.47 -5.70
C GLY A 259 -19.80 -7.64 -4.91
N ARG A 260 -19.63 -8.87 -5.42
CA ARG A 260 -19.92 -10.08 -4.66
C ARG A 260 -18.94 -10.14 -3.48
N SER A 261 -19.44 -9.86 -2.28
CA SER A 261 -18.65 -10.09 -1.06
C SER A 261 -18.50 -11.60 -0.88
N HIS A 262 -17.26 -12.09 -0.93
CA HIS A 262 -16.94 -13.51 -0.77
C HIS A 262 -16.81 -13.93 0.71
N SER A 263 -17.17 -13.03 1.63
CA SER A 263 -17.20 -13.31 3.07
C SER A 263 -18.53 -13.96 3.45
N GLY A 264 -18.52 -14.90 4.39
CA GLY A 264 -19.68 -15.71 4.76
C GLY A 264 -20.97 -14.92 5.03
N ALA A 265 -22.13 -15.56 4.81
CA ALA A 265 -23.45 -14.93 4.71
C ALA A 265 -23.79 -13.89 5.80
N SER A 266 -23.44 -14.16 7.06
CA SER A 266 -23.75 -13.24 8.17
C SER A 266 -22.96 -11.92 8.13
N SER A 267 -21.78 -11.90 7.52
CA SER A 267 -20.93 -10.70 7.46
C SER A 267 -21.29 -9.76 6.31
N VAL A 268 -22.10 -10.21 5.34
CA VAL A 268 -22.39 -9.44 4.12
C VAL A 268 -23.38 -8.31 4.40
N VAL A 269 -24.39 -8.55 5.22
CA VAL A 269 -25.43 -7.56 5.56
C VAL A 269 -24.82 -6.39 6.35
N ASP A 270 -24.04 -6.68 7.39
CA ASP A 270 -23.40 -5.65 8.22
C ASP A 270 -22.43 -4.78 7.41
N TRP A 271 -21.67 -5.42 6.51
CA TRP A 271 -20.78 -4.72 5.58
C TRP A 271 -21.52 -3.81 4.61
N LYS A 272 -22.57 -4.32 3.94
CA LYS A 272 -23.41 -3.50 3.05
C LYS A 272 -24.08 -2.35 3.81
N PHE A 273 -24.56 -2.62 5.02
CA PHE A 273 -25.21 -1.61 5.87
C PHE A 273 -24.25 -0.46 6.18
N ALA A 274 -23.00 -0.77 6.52
CA ALA A 274 -21.98 0.24 6.79
C ALA A 274 -21.54 0.99 5.53
N LEU A 275 -21.41 0.32 4.39
CA LEU A 275 -21.11 0.98 3.11
C LEU A 275 -22.22 1.97 2.71
N ILE A 276 -23.49 1.58 2.84
CA ILE A 276 -24.63 2.47 2.58
C ILE A 276 -24.59 3.66 3.56
N GLY A 277 -24.30 3.40 4.84
CA GLY A 277 -24.11 4.45 5.84
C GLY A 277 -23.01 5.44 5.46
N ALA A 278 -21.84 4.94 5.05
CA ALA A 278 -20.73 5.76 4.59
C ALA A 278 -21.07 6.56 3.34
N LEU A 279 -21.71 5.95 2.33
CA LEU A 279 -22.23 6.65 1.15
C LEU A 279 -23.24 7.74 1.54
N GLY A 280 -24.03 7.54 2.58
CA GLY A 280 -24.89 8.60 3.12
C GLY A 280 -24.13 9.76 3.76
N GLN A 281 -22.91 9.55 4.26
CA GLN A 281 -22.07 10.62 4.80
C GLN A 281 -21.29 11.32 3.68
N VAL A 282 -20.56 10.58 2.86
CA VAL A 282 -19.58 11.14 1.92
C VAL A 282 -20.00 11.09 0.44
N GLY A 283 -21.11 10.42 0.13
CA GLY A 283 -21.57 10.22 -1.24
C GLY A 283 -22.09 11.50 -1.89
N ASP A 284 -21.96 11.52 -3.21
CA ASP A 284 -22.44 12.57 -4.11
C ASP A 284 -23.53 12.02 -5.05
N ALA A 285 -23.92 12.82 -6.05
CA ALA A 285 -24.94 12.44 -7.03
C ALA A 285 -24.62 11.12 -7.77
N ARG A 286 -23.34 10.72 -7.88
CA ARG A 286 -22.94 9.50 -8.58
C ARG A 286 -23.39 8.25 -7.83
N ALA A 287 -23.55 8.30 -6.51
CA ALA A 287 -23.96 7.17 -5.69
C ALA A 287 -25.46 6.84 -5.78
N ILE A 288 -26.29 7.77 -6.27
CA ILE A 288 -27.75 7.64 -6.32
C ILE A 288 -28.16 6.38 -7.09
N HIS A 289 -27.52 6.12 -8.23
CA HIS A 289 -27.86 4.98 -9.08
C HIS A 289 -27.61 3.64 -8.38
N GLN A 290 -26.47 3.48 -7.71
CA GLN A 290 -26.14 2.23 -7.02
C GLN A 290 -27.00 2.03 -5.77
N ILE A 291 -27.37 3.09 -5.05
CA ILE A 291 -28.32 2.98 -3.94
C ILE A 291 -29.72 2.57 -4.44
N MET A 292 -30.16 3.08 -5.59
CA MET A 292 -31.42 2.62 -6.22
C MET A 292 -31.36 1.14 -6.62
N GLN A 293 -30.23 0.68 -7.15
CA GLN A 293 -30.03 -0.74 -7.45
C GLN A 293 -30.12 -1.58 -6.17
N VAL A 294 -29.48 -1.15 -5.07
CA VAL A 294 -29.57 -1.84 -3.79
C VAL A 294 -31.01 -1.88 -3.25
N LEU A 295 -31.80 -0.82 -3.44
CA LEU A 295 -33.23 -0.83 -3.07
C LEU A 295 -34.03 -1.85 -3.87
N GLN A 296 -33.79 -1.95 -5.18
CA GLN A 296 -34.47 -2.93 -6.03
C GLN A 296 -34.09 -4.37 -5.63
N GLU A 297 -32.80 -4.63 -5.42
CA GLU A 297 -32.28 -5.94 -5.00
C GLU A 297 -32.77 -6.34 -3.60
N ASN A 298 -33.03 -5.36 -2.72
CA ASN A 298 -33.45 -5.60 -1.34
C ASN A 298 -34.94 -5.29 -1.09
N SER A 299 -35.74 -5.17 -2.15
CA SER A 299 -37.19 -4.96 -2.03
C SER A 299 -37.83 -6.11 -1.23
N PRO A 300 -38.87 -5.84 -0.40
CA PRO A 300 -39.63 -6.88 0.28
C PRO A 300 -40.12 -7.98 -0.68
N ASP A 301 -40.52 -7.59 -1.89
CA ASP A 301 -41.00 -8.51 -2.94
C ASP A 301 -39.90 -9.44 -3.48
N ALA A 302 -38.64 -9.02 -3.38
CA ALA A 302 -37.47 -9.77 -3.82
C ALA A 302 -36.89 -10.69 -2.72
N GLY A 303 -37.52 -10.74 -1.54
CA GLY A 303 -36.98 -11.46 -0.37
C GLY A 303 -35.73 -10.80 0.22
N GLY A 304 -35.55 -9.49 -0.02
CA GLY A 304 -34.42 -8.71 0.44
C GLY A 304 -34.39 -8.47 1.95
N SER A 305 -33.26 -7.94 2.44
CA SER A 305 -33.16 -7.52 3.85
C SER A 305 -33.93 -6.21 4.07
N PRO A 306 -34.98 -6.19 4.92
CA PRO A 306 -35.76 -4.97 5.16
C PRO A 306 -34.94 -3.87 5.85
N LEU A 307 -33.91 -4.25 6.61
CA LEU A 307 -32.99 -3.31 7.25
C LEU A 307 -32.11 -2.57 6.24
N LEU A 308 -31.60 -3.28 5.22
CA LEU A 308 -30.84 -2.67 4.14
C LEU A 308 -31.74 -1.77 3.29
N PHE A 309 -32.95 -2.22 2.98
CA PHE A 309 -33.93 -1.43 2.24
C PHE A 309 -34.22 -0.09 2.94
N GLN A 310 -34.61 -0.13 4.21
CA GLN A 310 -34.92 1.07 4.98
C GLN A 310 -33.72 2.01 5.10
N LYS A 311 -32.50 1.47 5.30
CA LYS A 311 -31.28 2.27 5.38
C LYS A 311 -30.96 2.95 4.04
N ALA A 312 -31.09 2.22 2.93
CA ALA A 312 -30.85 2.71 1.59
C ALA A 312 -31.84 3.81 1.20
N GLU A 313 -33.11 3.67 1.56
CA GLU A 313 -34.15 4.69 1.30
C GLU A 313 -33.82 6.01 2.00
N ARG A 314 -33.50 5.96 3.31
CA ARG A 314 -33.10 7.15 4.06
C ARG A 314 -31.86 7.84 3.46
N VAL A 315 -30.87 7.04 3.04
CA VAL A 315 -29.65 7.57 2.40
C VAL A 315 -29.94 8.17 1.02
N LEU A 316 -30.82 7.56 0.24
CA LEU A 316 -31.22 8.05 -1.08
C LEU A 316 -31.84 9.46 -1.00
N ASP A 317 -32.71 9.70 -0.01
CA ASP A 317 -33.30 11.01 0.20
C ASP A 317 -32.27 12.09 0.54
N VAL A 318 -31.27 11.73 1.37
CA VAL A 318 -30.16 12.62 1.69
C VAL A 318 -29.34 12.94 0.44
N LEU A 319 -28.99 11.93 -0.35
CA LEU A 319 -28.20 12.10 -1.58
C LEU A 319 -28.93 12.94 -2.63
N ARG A 320 -30.25 12.74 -2.80
CA ARG A 320 -31.08 13.55 -3.73
C ARG A 320 -31.12 15.02 -3.32
N LYS A 321 -31.31 15.30 -2.03
CA LYS A 321 -31.30 16.68 -1.50
C LYS A 321 -29.94 17.35 -1.71
N ARG A 322 -28.84 16.61 -1.52
CA ARG A 322 -27.49 17.12 -1.79
C ARG A 322 -27.25 17.39 -3.27
N ALA A 323 -27.60 16.44 -4.14
CA ALA A 323 -27.46 16.59 -5.58
C ALA A 323 -28.26 17.81 -6.11
N ALA A 324 -29.45 18.06 -5.57
CA ALA A 324 -30.24 19.24 -5.89
C ALA A 324 -29.51 20.54 -5.49
N ARG A 325 -28.98 20.62 -4.25
CA ARG A 325 -28.20 21.77 -3.77
C ARG A 325 -26.94 22.02 -4.60
N GLU A 326 -26.21 20.97 -4.96
CA GLU A 326 -25.01 21.10 -5.82
C GLU A 326 -25.37 21.61 -7.22
N THR A 327 -26.50 21.16 -7.77
CA THR A 327 -27.00 21.62 -9.08
C THR A 327 -27.43 23.10 -9.01
N GLU A 328 -28.10 23.49 -7.93
CA GLU A 328 -28.49 24.87 -7.66
C GLU A 328 -27.26 25.78 -7.52
N GLN A 329 -26.26 25.39 -6.71
CA GLN A 329 -24.99 26.12 -6.58
C GLN A 329 -24.25 26.27 -7.91
N LYS A 330 -24.17 25.20 -8.71
CA LYS A 330 -23.57 25.27 -10.06
C LYS A 330 -24.34 26.20 -10.98
N THR A 331 -25.66 26.27 -10.85
CA THR A 331 -26.52 27.16 -11.64
C THR A 331 -26.31 28.62 -11.24
N LEU A 332 -26.16 28.91 -9.94
CA LEU A 332 -25.86 30.26 -9.43
C LEU A 332 -24.49 30.76 -9.90
N LEU A 333 -23.48 29.90 -9.96
CA LEU A 333 -22.16 30.27 -10.47
C LEU A 333 -22.13 30.49 -11.99
N ARG A 334 -23.04 29.84 -12.74
CA ARG A 334 -23.19 30.08 -14.18
C ARG A 334 -23.94 31.38 -14.50
N GLY A 335 -24.70 31.94 -13.56
CA GLY A 335 -25.40 33.21 -13.75
C GLY A 335 -24.48 34.42 -13.91
N ALA A 336 -23.21 34.32 -13.49
CA ALA A 336 -22.20 35.35 -13.70
C ALA A 336 -21.51 35.25 -15.08
N GLU A 337 -21.52 34.07 -15.72
CA GLU A 337 -21.25 33.94 -17.15
C GLU A 337 -22.55 34.27 -17.90
N ALA A 338 -22.90 35.56 -17.92
CA ALA A 338 -23.94 36.03 -18.82
C ALA A 338 -23.67 35.43 -20.21
N PRO A 339 -24.69 34.87 -20.90
CA PRO A 339 -24.50 34.38 -22.25
C PRO A 339 -23.97 35.54 -23.05
N VAL A 340 -22.68 35.49 -23.40
CA VAL A 340 -22.06 36.46 -24.29
C VAL A 340 -22.81 36.28 -25.59
N GLY A 341 -23.81 37.14 -25.79
CA GLY A 341 -24.55 37.26 -27.03
C GLY A 341 -23.49 37.46 -28.09
N SER A 342 -23.25 36.39 -28.86
CA SER A 342 -22.33 36.41 -29.96
C SER A 342 -22.86 37.44 -30.94
N LYS A 343 -22.26 38.64 -30.95
CA LYS A 343 -21.87 39.31 -32.20
C LYS A 343 -21.17 40.65 -32.10
N THR A 344 -20.98 41.31 -30.96
CA THR A 344 -20.32 42.64 -31.03
C THR A 344 -19.65 43.09 -29.74
N LEU A 345 -18.38 43.51 -29.88
CA LEU A 345 -17.53 44.26 -28.95
C LEU A 345 -17.06 43.43 -27.74
N LEU A 346 -15.86 42.84 -27.75
CA LEU A 346 -14.58 43.54 -27.78
C LEU A 346 -13.61 42.77 -28.68
N ARG A 347 -13.03 43.45 -29.68
CA ARG A 347 -11.75 42.99 -30.23
C ARG A 347 -10.79 42.88 -29.06
N SER A 348 -10.16 41.73 -28.89
CA SER A 348 -8.84 41.66 -28.29
C SER A 348 -8.02 42.76 -28.94
N TYR A 349 -7.58 43.73 -28.13
CA TYR A 349 -6.56 44.65 -28.55
C TYR A 349 -5.31 43.80 -28.75
N GLU A 350 -5.13 43.31 -29.97
CA GLU A 350 -3.82 42.94 -30.48
C GLU A 350 -3.03 44.25 -30.52
N GLU A 351 -2.57 44.69 -29.35
CA GLU A 351 -1.38 45.53 -29.32
C GLU A 351 -0.26 44.59 -29.73
N THR A 352 -0.03 44.57 -31.04
CA THR A 352 1.23 44.19 -31.65
C THR A 352 2.29 45.10 -31.06
N CYS A 353 2.70 44.85 -29.82
CA CYS A 353 3.89 45.43 -29.27
C CYS A 353 5.05 44.62 -29.85
N GLU A 354 5.43 44.97 -31.08
CA GLU A 354 6.78 44.80 -31.59
C GLU A 354 7.73 45.52 -30.62
N THR A 355 8.05 44.87 -29.51
CA THR A 355 9.27 45.16 -28.77
C THR A 355 10.27 44.07 -29.16
N PRO A 356 11.41 44.44 -29.79
CA PRO A 356 12.47 43.49 -30.06
C PRO A 356 12.98 42.89 -28.74
N PRO A 357 13.52 41.66 -28.76
CA PRO A 357 13.95 40.94 -27.57
C PRO A 357 15.24 41.55 -27.01
N GLU A 358 15.14 42.71 -26.37
CA GLU A 358 16.22 43.27 -25.57
C GLU A 358 15.97 42.95 -24.09
N GLN A 359 16.59 41.84 -23.68
CA GLN A 359 17.61 41.92 -22.65
C GLN A 359 17.16 42.51 -21.29
N LEU A 360 16.37 41.75 -20.53
CA LEU A 360 16.35 41.89 -19.06
C LEU A 360 17.39 40.97 -18.43
N LEU A 361 18.65 41.35 -18.65
CA LEU A 361 19.73 41.19 -17.69
C LEU A 361 19.45 42.11 -16.49
N ARG A 362 19.19 41.54 -15.32
CA ARG A 362 19.54 42.13 -14.01
C ARG A 362 20.29 41.04 -13.25
N ALA A 363 21.62 41.18 -13.15
CA ALA A 363 22.32 41.73 -11.97
C ALA A 363 21.97 40.88 -10.73
N ALA A 364 22.77 39.87 -10.34
CA ALA A 364 24.13 39.99 -9.80
C ALA A 364 24.25 41.15 -8.80
N GLU A 365 23.87 40.89 -7.55
CA GLU A 365 24.33 41.55 -6.32
C GLU A 365 24.05 40.53 -5.20
N ASN A 366 25.05 39.77 -4.77
CA ASN A 366 25.93 40.05 -3.63
C ASN A 366 25.15 40.46 -2.37
N GLU A 367 25.16 39.58 -1.36
CA GLU A 367 25.43 40.01 0.00
C GLU A 367 26.00 38.85 0.83
N GLU A 368 27.27 39.02 1.19
CA GLU A 368 28.01 38.25 2.18
C GLU A 368 27.47 38.57 3.58
N GLY A 369 27.50 37.56 4.45
CA GLY A 369 27.25 37.65 5.89
C GLY A 369 27.55 36.33 6.56
#